data_AF-A0A819ZJH3-F1
#
_entry.id   AF-A0A819ZJH3-F1
#
_cell.length_a   1.000
_cell.length_b   1.000
_cell.length_c   1.000
_cell.angle_alpha   90.00
_cell.angle_beta   90.00
_cell.angle_gamma   90.00
#
_symmetry.space_group_name_H-M   'P 1'
#
loop_
_entity.id
_entity.type
_entity.pdbx_description
1 polymer ?
#
loop_
_entity_poly.entity_id
_entity_poly.type
_entity_poly.pdbx_seq_one_letter_code
_entity_poly.pdbx_strand_id
1 'polypeptide(L)'
;MVKYRNNLPQLSDKLFIVSGGLETALIFNHGMDLPYFAAHYALREDADREWMKNHIAKFVKVGQKYNVGVILETPTWRANPDWINKIDFSGEDVISINRKAVDLINDIRNEYQTEK
;
A
#
# COMPACT_ATOMS: atom_id res chain seq x y z
N MET A 1 -14.44 -2.07 17.71
CA MET A 1 -14.21 -0.62 17.53
C MET A 1 -12.98 -0.45 16.64
N VAL A 2 -12.98 0.46 15.66
CA VAL A 2 -11.87 0.59 14.69
C VAL A 2 -10.60 1.09 15.38
N LYS A 3 -9.49 0.37 15.21
CA LYS A 3 -8.19 0.68 15.82
C LYS A 3 -7.76 2.09 15.36
N TYR A 4 -7.40 2.96 16.32
CA TYR A 4 -6.97 4.36 16.11
C TYR A 4 -8.03 5.41 15.76
N ARG A 5 -9.34 5.11 15.83
CA ARG A 5 -10.40 6.11 15.54
C ARG A 5 -10.22 7.47 16.24
N ASN A 6 -9.73 7.46 17.48
CA ASN A 6 -9.52 8.67 18.30
C ASN A 6 -8.04 9.05 18.45
N ASN A 7 -7.14 8.49 17.64
CA ASN A 7 -5.69 8.69 17.74
C ASN A 7 -5.09 8.83 16.34
N LEU A 8 -5.63 9.79 15.58
CA LEU A 8 -5.21 10.05 14.21
C LEU A 8 -3.87 10.81 14.20
N PRO A 9 -3.00 10.58 13.20
CA PRO A 9 -1.67 11.20 13.14
C PRO A 9 -1.69 12.73 13.30
N GLN A 10 -2.64 13.41 12.63
CA GLN A 10 -2.77 14.87 12.64
C GLN A 10 -3.26 15.46 13.98
N LEU A 11 -3.69 14.62 14.92
CA LEU A 11 -4.16 15.06 16.25
C LEU A 11 -3.09 14.86 17.33
N SER A 12 -1.85 14.58 16.94
CA SER A 12 -0.73 14.34 17.85
C SER A 12 0.49 15.15 17.45
N ASP A 13 1.36 15.46 18.42
CA ASP A 13 2.66 16.12 18.18
C ASP A 13 3.76 15.13 17.77
N LYS A 14 3.41 13.86 17.49
CA LYS A 14 4.37 12.84 17.07
C LYS A 14 4.75 13.06 15.61
N LEU A 15 6.01 12.79 15.28
CA LEU A 15 6.47 12.78 13.89
C LEU A 15 6.01 11.50 13.18
N PHE A 16 5.57 11.66 11.93
CA PHE A 16 5.23 10.55 11.04
C PHE A 16 5.97 10.68 9.71
N ILE A 17 6.38 9.54 9.17
CA ILE A 17 6.81 9.42 7.77
C ILE A 17 5.73 8.74 6.95
N VAL A 18 5.78 8.90 5.63
CA VAL A 18 4.86 8.26 4.68
C VAL A 18 5.62 7.25 3.83
N SER A 19 4.95 6.18 3.42
CA SER A 19 5.46 5.32 2.35
C SER A 19 5.79 6.13 1.10
N GLY A 20 6.92 5.86 0.46
CA GLY A 20 7.32 6.52 -0.78
C GLY A 20 6.49 6.07 -2.00
N GLY A 21 6.77 6.67 -3.16
CA GLY A 21 6.06 6.36 -4.41
C GLY A 21 6.24 4.89 -4.83
N LEU A 22 5.12 4.15 -4.88
CA LEU A 22 5.13 2.72 -5.15
C LEU A 22 5.25 2.40 -6.64
N GLU A 23 4.61 3.17 -7.50
CA GLU A 23 4.61 2.96 -8.95
C GLU A 23 6.02 3.10 -9.54
N THR A 24 6.77 4.13 -9.13
CA THR A 24 8.16 4.30 -9.57
C THR A 24 9.04 3.17 -9.06
N ALA A 25 8.79 2.68 -7.85
CA ALA A 25 9.50 1.54 -7.31
C ALA A 25 9.20 0.24 -8.09
N LEU A 26 7.95 -0.01 -8.46
CA LEU A 26 7.58 -1.15 -9.31
C LEU A 26 8.27 -1.08 -10.68
N ILE A 27 8.34 0.09 -11.29
CA ILE A 27 8.99 0.23 -12.60
C ILE A 27 10.52 0.08 -12.48
N PHE A 28 11.16 0.89 -11.63
CA PHE A 28 12.62 1.00 -11.64
C PHE A 28 13.35 -0.02 -10.76
N ASN A 29 12.71 -0.53 -9.70
CA ASN A 29 13.34 -1.50 -8.79
C ASN A 29 12.82 -2.93 -8.98
N HIS A 30 11.57 -3.12 -9.43
CA HIS A 30 11.00 -4.44 -9.73
C HIS A 30 11.06 -4.79 -11.23
N GLY A 31 11.22 -3.79 -12.11
CA GLY A 31 11.27 -4.01 -13.56
C GLY A 31 9.91 -4.31 -14.18
N MET A 32 8.82 -3.92 -13.53
CA MET A 32 7.46 -4.15 -14.02
C MET A 32 7.09 -3.11 -15.08
N ASP A 33 6.62 -3.57 -16.25
CA ASP A 33 5.85 -2.71 -17.16
C ASP A 33 4.46 -2.49 -16.55
N LEU A 34 4.20 -1.26 -16.11
CA LEU A 34 3.03 -0.93 -15.30
C LEU A 34 2.01 -0.16 -16.15
N PRO A 35 0.93 -0.81 -16.65
CA PRO A 35 -0.03 -0.18 -17.54
C PRO A 35 -0.67 1.02 -16.88
N TYR A 36 -0.66 2.15 -17.60
CA TYR A 36 -1.20 3.41 -17.11
C TYR A 36 -0.70 3.77 -15.70
N PHE A 37 0.54 3.41 -15.34
CA PHE A 37 1.13 3.78 -14.06
C PHE A 37 0.22 3.44 -12.86
N ALA A 38 -0.42 2.27 -12.91
CA ALA A 38 -1.48 1.91 -11.98
C ALA A 38 -1.06 0.69 -11.12
N ALA A 39 -0.57 0.95 -9.91
CA ALA A 39 0.01 -0.07 -9.03
C ALA A 39 -0.95 -1.23 -8.68
N HIS A 40 -2.27 -1.03 -8.73
CA HIS A 40 -3.24 -2.11 -8.51
C HIS A 40 -3.12 -3.27 -9.51
N TYR A 41 -2.52 -3.03 -10.69
CA TYR A 41 -2.22 -4.07 -11.68
C TYR A 41 -1.34 -5.20 -11.11
N ALA A 42 -0.43 -4.84 -10.19
CA ALA A 42 0.48 -5.76 -9.50
C ALA A 42 -0.22 -6.64 -8.44
N LEU A 43 -1.51 -6.41 -8.13
CA LEU A 43 -2.26 -7.22 -7.16
C LEU A 43 -2.78 -8.54 -7.72
N ARG A 44 -2.57 -8.82 -9.02
CA ARG A 44 -3.07 -10.03 -9.69
C ARG A 44 -2.16 -11.23 -9.45
N GLU A 45 -0.87 -10.99 -9.26
CA GLU A 45 0.13 -12.02 -9.01
C GLU A 45 0.59 -11.97 -7.56
N ASP A 46 0.58 -13.11 -6.88
CA ASP A 46 1.02 -13.20 -5.47
C ASP A 46 2.48 -12.78 -5.30
N ALA A 47 3.33 -13.05 -6.29
CA ALA A 47 4.74 -12.66 -6.28
C ALA A 47 4.92 -11.14 -6.27
N ASP A 48 4.13 -10.43 -7.07
CA ASP A 48 4.18 -8.96 -7.15
C ASP A 48 3.58 -8.32 -5.89
N ARG A 49 2.50 -8.90 -5.38
CA ARG A 49 1.92 -8.52 -4.08
C ARG A 49 2.95 -8.66 -2.96
N GLU A 50 3.66 -9.77 -2.90
CA GLU A 50 4.70 -10.02 -1.89
C GLU A 50 5.90 -9.07 -2.08
N TRP A 51 6.28 -8.75 -3.32
CA TRP A 51 7.29 -7.74 -3.57
C TRP A 51 6.85 -6.36 -3.03
N MET A 52 5.62 -5.93 -3.30
CA MET A 52 5.07 -4.67 -2.78
C MET A 52 5.06 -4.66 -1.24
N LYS A 53 4.64 -5.77 -0.61
CA LYS A 53 4.66 -5.93 0.84
C LYS A 53 6.06 -5.68 1.40
N ASN A 54 7.06 -6.36 0.85
CA ASN A 54 8.45 -6.24 1.24
C ASN A 54 9.04 -4.85 0.97
N HIS A 55 8.63 -4.21 -0.12
CA HIS A 55 9.03 -2.84 -0.45
C HIS A 55 8.50 -1.85 0.58
N ILE A 56 7.19 -1.87 0.85
CA ILE A 56 6.52 -0.96 1.79
C ILE A 56 7.02 -1.18 3.23
N ALA A 57 7.29 -2.43 3.63
CA ALA A 57 7.82 -2.78 4.96
C ALA A 57 9.17 -2.10 5.26
N LYS A 58 9.94 -1.68 4.24
CA LYS A 58 11.19 -0.91 4.45
C LYS A 58 10.91 0.42 5.16
N PHE A 59 9.81 1.10 4.84
CA PHE A 59 9.42 2.34 5.51
C PHE A 59 9.02 2.10 6.97
N VAL A 60 8.38 0.97 7.26
CA VAL A 60 8.06 0.58 8.63
C VAL A 60 9.34 0.35 9.45
N LYS A 61 10.33 -0.33 8.88
CA LYS A 61 11.64 -0.53 9.53
C LYS A 61 12.37 0.80 9.78
N VAL A 62 12.24 1.78 8.89
CA VAL A 62 12.74 3.15 9.13
C VAL A 62 12.00 3.79 10.31
N GLY A 63 10.68 3.71 10.35
CA GLY A 63 9.86 4.22 11.46
C GLY A 63 10.29 3.64 12.81
N GLN A 64 10.50 2.32 12.87
CA GLN A 64 11.01 1.63 14.06
C GLN A 64 12.41 2.11 14.45
N LYS A 65 13.34 2.21 13.49
CA LYS A 65 14.72 2.65 13.73
C LYS A 65 14.80 4.05 14.34
N TYR A 66 13.95 4.97 13.90
CA TYR A 66 13.96 6.37 14.34
C TYR A 66 12.88 6.70 15.38
N ASN A 67 12.12 5.70 15.85
CA ASN A 67 11.02 5.85 16.80
C ASN A 67 9.97 6.90 16.36
N VAL A 68 9.55 6.83 15.09
CA VAL A 68 8.51 7.69 14.51
C VAL A 68 7.35 6.86 13.96
N GLY A 69 6.18 7.47 13.86
CA GLY A 69 5.02 6.83 13.25
C GLY A 69 5.17 6.68 11.73
N VAL A 70 4.38 5.78 11.14
CA VAL A 70 4.37 5.57 9.69
C VAL A 70 2.94 5.56 9.17
N ILE A 71 2.69 6.30 8.09
CA ILE A 71 1.45 6.27 7.32
C ILE A 71 1.70 5.43 6.07
N LEU A 72 0.91 4.38 5.91
CA LEU A 72 0.98 3.48 4.75
C LEU A 72 -0.17 3.79 3.80
N GLU A 73 0.14 3.84 2.51
CA GLU A 73 -0.82 4.11 1.44
C GLU A 73 -1.14 2.83 0.66
N THR A 74 -2.41 2.68 0.26
CA THR A 74 -2.83 1.58 -0.62
C THR A 74 -2.49 1.87 -2.08
N PRO A 75 -2.23 0.85 -2.92
CA PRO A 75 -1.98 1.01 -4.37
C PRO A 75 -3.25 1.37 -5.19
N THR A 76 -4.03 2.35 -4.76
CA THR A 76 -5.41 2.60 -5.25
C THR A 76 -5.61 3.90 -6.03
N TRP A 77 -4.55 4.67 -6.33
CA TRP A 77 -4.64 5.95 -7.06
C TRP A 77 -5.47 5.88 -8.36
N ARG A 78 -5.41 4.75 -9.08
CA ARG A 78 -6.21 4.47 -10.28
C ARG A 78 -7.15 3.26 -10.14
N ALA A 79 -7.47 2.82 -8.93
CA ALA A 79 -8.37 1.70 -8.69
C ALA A 79 -9.85 2.16 -8.70
N ASN A 80 -10.31 2.69 -9.83
CA ASN A 80 -11.71 3.10 -10.06
C ASN A 80 -12.24 2.55 -11.40
N PRO A 81 -13.56 2.53 -11.62
CA PRO A 81 -14.15 1.85 -12.78
C PRO A 81 -13.54 2.25 -14.12
N ASP A 82 -13.33 3.55 -14.35
CA ASP A 82 -12.86 4.06 -15.65
C ASP A 82 -11.46 3.58 -16.02
N TRP A 83 -10.57 3.44 -15.02
CA TRP A 83 -9.22 2.95 -15.24
C TRP A 83 -9.14 1.43 -15.22
N ILE A 84 -9.88 0.77 -14.33
CA ILE A 84 -9.93 -0.69 -14.28
C ILE A 84 -10.43 -1.25 -15.60
N ASN A 85 -11.47 -0.65 -16.20
CA ASN A 85 -11.97 -1.05 -17.53
C ASN A 85 -10.94 -0.88 -18.67
N LYS A 86 -9.90 -0.05 -18.49
CA LYS A 86 -8.81 0.15 -19.47
C LYS A 86 -7.62 -0.76 -19.22
N ILE A 87 -7.38 -1.13 -17.97
CA ILE A 87 -6.20 -1.86 -17.51
C ILE A 87 -6.46 -3.36 -17.47
N ASP A 88 -7.64 -3.76 -16.99
CA ASP A 88 -7.92 -5.12 -16.58
C ASP A 88 -9.07 -5.74 -17.37
N PHE A 89 -8.81 -6.93 -17.90
CA PHE A 89 -9.80 -7.80 -18.54
C PHE A 89 -10.12 -9.03 -17.65
N SER A 90 -9.57 -9.11 -16.43
CA SER A 90 -9.71 -10.25 -15.52
C SER A 90 -11.13 -10.51 -15.03
N GLY A 91 -12.03 -9.53 -15.17
CA GLY A 91 -13.40 -9.59 -14.66
C GLY A 91 -13.52 -9.33 -13.15
N GLU A 92 -12.42 -9.00 -12.46
CA GLU A 92 -12.50 -8.54 -11.07
C GLU A 92 -13.15 -7.17 -10.97
N ASP A 93 -14.07 -7.04 -10.01
CA ASP A 93 -14.72 -5.75 -9.78
C ASP A 93 -13.83 -4.78 -8.99
N VAL A 94 -14.18 -3.50 -9.09
CA VAL A 94 -13.49 -2.40 -8.39
C VAL A 94 -13.42 -2.61 -6.88
N ILE A 95 -14.42 -3.27 -6.31
CA ILE A 95 -14.51 -3.52 -4.87
C ILE A 95 -13.45 -4.55 -4.46
N SER A 96 -13.32 -5.65 -5.21
CA SER A 96 -12.33 -6.70 -5.00
C SER A 96 -10.90 -6.13 -5.04
N ILE A 97 -10.59 -5.35 -6.07
CA ILE A 97 -9.26 -4.72 -6.22
C ILE A 97 -8.93 -3.81 -5.03
N ASN A 98 -9.86 -2.95 -4.63
CA ASN A 98 -9.66 -2.07 -3.47
C ASN A 98 -9.55 -2.85 -2.15
N ARG A 99 -10.28 -3.96 -1.99
CA ARG A 99 -10.14 -4.84 -0.82
C ARG A 99 -8.77 -5.49 -0.76
N LYS A 100 -8.29 -6.08 -1.86
CA LYS A 100 -6.94 -6.65 -1.95
C LYS A 100 -5.85 -5.62 -1.61
N ALA A 101 -6.02 -4.39 -2.08
CA ALA A 101 -5.12 -3.28 -1.77
C ALA A 101 -5.10 -2.95 -0.27
N VAL A 102 -6.27 -2.92 0.39
CA VAL A 102 -6.38 -2.72 1.84
C VAL A 102 -5.80 -3.92 2.61
N ASP A 103 -6.02 -5.14 2.15
CA ASP A 103 -5.49 -6.35 2.77
C ASP A 103 -3.97 -6.38 2.76
N LEU A 104 -3.33 -5.93 1.67
CA LEU A 104 -1.87 -5.75 1.61
C LEU A 104 -1.37 -4.86 2.76
N ILE A 105 -2.03 -3.72 3.01
CA ILE A 105 -1.63 -2.79 4.07
C ILE A 105 -1.96 -3.34 5.47
N ASN A 106 -3.07 -4.06 5.60
CA ASN A 106 -3.42 -4.75 6.83
C ASN A 106 -2.40 -5.83 7.19
N ASP A 107 -1.90 -6.60 6.23
CA ASP A 107 -0.87 -7.62 6.45
C ASP A 107 0.41 -6.99 7.01
N ILE A 108 0.87 -5.91 6.39
CA ILE A 108 2.04 -5.16 6.88
C ILE A 108 1.79 -4.63 8.29
N ARG A 109 0.62 -4.03 8.54
CA ARG A 109 0.29 -3.54 9.89
C ARG A 109 0.28 -4.68 10.90
N ASN A 110 -0.33 -5.81 10.58
CA ASN A 110 -0.46 -6.93 11.51
C ASN A 110 0.90 -7.53 11.85
N GLU A 111 1.81 -7.59 10.88
CA GLU A 111 3.17 -8.11 11.07
C GLU A 111 4.09 -7.17 11.85
N TYR A 112 4.00 -5.85 11.65
CA TYR A 112 4.98 -4.89 12.16
C TYR A 112 4.48 -3.91 13.22
N GLN A 113 3.18 -3.85 13.51
CA GLN A 113 2.65 -2.93 14.51
C GLN A 113 3.30 -3.14 15.87
N THR A 114 3.65 -2.03 16.52
CA THR A 114 4.12 -2.04 17.90
C THR A 114 2.96 -1.78 18.86
N GLU A 115 3.20 -2.06 20.14
CA GLU A 115 2.37 -1.52 21.21
C GLU A 115 2.41 0.02 21.20
N LYS A 116 1.38 0.63 21.77
CA LYS A 116 1.14 2.07 21.70
C LYS A 116 2.04 2.85 22.65
#